data_AF-A0A1I7TY64-F1
#
_entry.id   AF-A0A1I7TY64-F1
#
_cell.length_a   1.000
_cell.length_b   1.000
_cell.length_c   1.000
_cell.angle_alpha   90.00
_cell.angle_beta   90.00
_cell.angle_gamma   90.00
#
_symmetry.space_group_name_H-M   'P 1'
#
loop_
_entity.id
_entity.type
_entity.pdbx_description
1 polymer ?
#
loop_
_entity_poly.entity_id
_entity_poly.type
_entity_poly.pdbx_seq_one_letter_code
_entity_poly.pdbx_strand_id
1 'polypeptide(L)'
;MTTIEMQVNVLARVICTGNDEIITDSINAFKQLLVPVNYTSLLDNANLPFLVEAYGNNNETAKNFIKDHRKLKAVQMANEAPFIAKEFYEGTMRASAEGTLPDHILQLLTIMIHMTDSNYIRAGLRLLRDLRFKLKDLEVLMPRLQKLRQVYPEAQSLVQKIEEMQLEMDENMEDEEDVPNRSMDLSYPNATFQSNQPSIVFEEEQSDLDEQQLKYKYAKCEVYLNVLSNLIKTGDSFKIALGVKMALTVLIPIAAYRKYEITCLIMNHATECKEADELWEQIDQYDEILSAAENMNTFNFLMEDIENHSTITEPIMDILVGYLSSKNQYQLNRVFQLLTDKTVPLKFFQQHRIKQFLLEYLNKPAEVWILLFKIYKMEEAEQA
;
A
#
# COMPACT_ATOMS: atom_id res chain seq x y z
N MET A 1 -9.34 -20.90 1.63
CA MET A 1 -10.10 -19.65 1.76
C MET A 1 -11.27 -19.91 2.68
N THR A 2 -11.39 -19.14 3.77
CA THR A 2 -12.54 -19.23 4.69
C THR A 2 -13.79 -18.62 4.06
N THR A 3 -14.99 -18.99 4.51
CA THR A 3 -16.25 -18.41 3.99
C THR A 3 -16.28 -16.88 4.11
N ILE A 4 -15.67 -16.33 5.15
CA ILE A 4 -15.62 -14.88 5.39
C ILE A 4 -14.63 -14.18 4.45
N GLU A 5 -13.45 -14.76 4.21
CA GLU A 5 -12.51 -14.25 3.19
C GLU A 5 -13.17 -14.13 1.82
N MET A 6 -13.92 -15.16 1.42
CA MET A 6 -14.67 -15.15 0.16
C MET A 6 -15.69 -14.00 0.15
N GLN A 7 -16.45 -13.82 1.24
CA GLN A 7 -17.43 -12.73 1.35
C GLN A 7 -16.80 -11.34 1.29
N VAL A 8 -15.62 -11.15 1.88
CA VAL A 8 -14.86 -9.90 1.78
C VAL A 8 -14.43 -9.64 0.33
N ASN A 9 -13.93 -10.66 -0.36
CA ASN A 9 -13.53 -10.53 -1.76
C ASN A 9 -14.72 -10.29 -2.70
N VAL A 10 -15.88 -10.89 -2.42
CA VAL A 10 -17.13 -10.58 -3.12
C VAL A 10 -17.54 -9.13 -2.87
N LEU A 11 -17.48 -8.64 -1.62
CA LEU A 11 -17.78 -7.24 -1.30
C LEU A 11 -16.83 -6.29 -2.05
N ALA A 12 -15.54 -6.62 -2.12
CA ALA A 12 -14.56 -5.87 -2.90
C ALA A 12 -14.99 -5.75 -4.37
N ARG A 13 -15.46 -6.85 -4.97
CA ARG A 13 -15.96 -6.87 -6.35
C ARG A 13 -17.23 -6.04 -6.52
N VAL A 14 -18.14 -6.08 -5.55
CA VAL A 14 -19.33 -5.23 -5.57
C VAL A 14 -18.96 -3.75 -5.50
N ILE A 15 -17.99 -3.37 -4.65
CA ILE A 15 -17.53 -1.97 -4.56
C ILE A 15 -16.98 -1.47 -5.90
N CYS A 16 -16.24 -2.32 -6.63
CA CYS A 16 -15.73 -1.98 -7.96
C CYS A 16 -16.83 -1.69 -9.00
N THR A 17 -18.08 -2.08 -8.77
CA THR A 17 -19.19 -1.75 -9.70
C THR A 17 -19.50 -0.25 -9.72
N GLY A 18 -19.20 0.48 -8.63
CA GLY A 18 -19.59 1.88 -8.47
C GLY A 18 -21.09 2.12 -8.35
N ASN A 19 -21.92 1.08 -8.24
CA ASN A 19 -23.37 1.21 -8.09
C ASN A 19 -23.73 1.42 -6.62
N ASP A 20 -24.15 2.64 -6.28
CA ASP A 20 -24.41 3.05 -4.89
C ASP A 20 -25.48 2.21 -4.16
N GLU A 21 -26.51 1.75 -4.87
CA GLU A 21 -27.60 0.96 -4.28
C GLU A 21 -27.07 -0.42 -3.87
N ILE A 22 -26.41 -1.12 -4.80
CA ILE A 22 -25.86 -2.46 -4.58
C ILE A 22 -24.75 -2.43 -3.53
N ILE A 23 -23.89 -1.41 -3.57
CA ILE A 23 -22.84 -1.21 -2.57
C ILE A 23 -23.46 -1.05 -1.18
N THR A 24 -24.49 -0.21 -1.05
CA THR A 24 -25.18 0.02 0.23
C THR A 24 -25.78 -1.28 0.77
N ASP A 25 -26.53 -2.01 -0.05
CA ASP A 25 -27.18 -3.25 0.35
C ASP A 25 -26.16 -4.33 0.73
N SER A 26 -25.08 -4.46 -0.05
CA SER A 26 -24.03 -5.45 0.19
C SER A 26 -23.25 -5.16 1.47
N ILE A 27 -22.94 -3.89 1.75
CA ILE A 27 -22.30 -3.50 3.01
C ILE A 27 -23.24 -3.77 4.20
N ASN A 28 -24.52 -3.45 4.07
CA ASN A 28 -25.50 -3.68 5.13
C ASN A 28 -25.67 -5.18 5.43
N ALA A 29 -25.70 -6.02 4.40
CA ALA A 29 -25.71 -7.48 4.54
C ALA A 29 -24.41 -7.99 5.17
N PHE A 30 -23.26 -7.49 4.71
CA PHE A 30 -21.94 -7.87 5.22
C PHE A 30 -21.78 -7.54 6.71
N LYS A 31 -22.31 -6.41 7.17
CA LYS A 31 -22.30 -6.02 8.59
C LYS A 31 -23.09 -6.96 9.52
N GLN A 32 -24.01 -7.76 8.99
CA GLN A 32 -24.76 -8.74 9.79
C GLN A 32 -23.95 -10.03 10.05
N LEU A 33 -22.82 -10.20 9.37
CA LEU A 33 -21.96 -11.37 9.55
C LEU A 33 -21.21 -11.30 10.90
N LEU A 34 -20.89 -12.46 11.45
CA LEU A 34 -20.06 -12.56 12.64
C LEU A 34 -18.66 -12.03 12.32
N VAL A 35 -18.22 -11.02 13.07
CA VAL A 35 -16.90 -10.39 12.91
C VAL A 35 -15.81 -11.32 13.45
N PRO A 36 -14.90 -11.85 12.61
CA PRO A 36 -13.81 -12.68 13.08
C PRO A 36 -12.72 -11.83 13.78
N VAL A 37 -11.83 -12.48 14.52
CA VAL A 37 -10.74 -11.82 15.25
C VAL A 37 -9.76 -11.09 14.30
N ASN A 38 -9.56 -11.58 13.08
CA ASN A 38 -8.66 -11.02 12.07
C ASN A 38 -9.36 -10.07 11.07
N TYR A 39 -10.52 -9.53 11.43
CA TYR A 39 -11.37 -8.73 10.53
C TYR A 39 -10.62 -7.58 9.83
N THR A 40 -9.82 -6.81 10.56
CA THR A 40 -9.04 -5.68 9.99
C THR A 40 -8.08 -6.14 8.90
N SER A 41 -7.33 -7.21 9.15
CA SER A 41 -6.39 -7.78 8.17
C SER A 41 -7.10 -8.29 6.92
N LEU A 42 -8.31 -8.86 7.06
CA LEU A 42 -9.10 -9.30 5.92
C LEU A 42 -9.51 -8.13 5.02
N LEU A 43 -10.01 -7.03 5.59
CA LEU A 43 -10.41 -5.86 4.81
C LEU A 43 -9.20 -5.16 4.15
N ASP A 44 -8.07 -5.10 4.85
CA ASP A 44 -6.82 -4.56 4.29
C ASP A 44 -6.31 -5.45 3.15
N ASN A 45 -6.30 -6.77 3.32
CA ASN A 45 -5.86 -7.71 2.28
C ASN A 45 -6.75 -7.66 1.03
N ALA A 46 -8.04 -7.38 1.17
CA ALA A 46 -8.92 -7.15 0.02
C ALA A 46 -8.83 -5.71 -0.55
N ASN A 47 -7.93 -4.89 -0.01
CA ASN A 47 -7.70 -3.50 -0.42
C ASN A 47 -8.96 -2.62 -0.35
N LEU A 48 -9.90 -2.95 0.55
CA LEU A 48 -11.21 -2.26 0.60
C LEU A 48 -11.12 -0.74 0.80
N PRO A 49 -10.22 -0.19 1.64
CA PRO A 49 -10.11 1.27 1.78
C PRO A 49 -9.86 1.97 0.45
N PHE A 50 -8.96 1.42 -0.37
CA PHE A 50 -8.66 1.95 -1.70
C PHE A 50 -9.85 1.83 -2.64
N LEU A 51 -10.47 0.66 -2.69
CA LEU A 51 -11.61 0.42 -3.59
C LEU A 51 -12.79 1.34 -3.28
N VAL A 52 -13.05 1.63 -2.01
CA VAL A 52 -14.10 2.57 -1.64
C VAL A 52 -13.75 4.00 -2.05
N GLU A 53 -12.51 4.44 -1.93
CA GLU A 53 -12.12 5.78 -2.39
C GLU A 53 -12.10 5.88 -3.92
N ALA A 54 -11.78 4.81 -4.64
CA ALA A 54 -11.74 4.80 -6.10
C ALA A 54 -13.14 4.70 -6.73
N TYR A 55 -14.02 3.83 -6.18
CA TYR A 55 -15.30 3.47 -6.81
C TYR A 55 -16.52 3.83 -5.97
N GLY A 56 -16.38 3.89 -4.64
CA GLY A 56 -17.47 4.15 -3.70
C GLY A 56 -17.46 5.55 -3.06
N ASN A 57 -16.71 6.52 -3.61
CA ASN A 57 -16.48 7.81 -2.97
C ASN A 57 -17.70 8.75 -2.97
N ASN A 58 -18.80 8.38 -3.63
CA ASN A 58 -20.08 9.09 -3.49
C ASN A 58 -21.03 8.36 -2.53
N ASN A 59 -20.67 7.16 -2.09
CA ASN A 59 -21.47 6.31 -1.23
C ASN A 59 -21.22 6.58 0.25
N GLU A 60 -22.16 7.22 0.94
CA GLU A 60 -22.00 7.51 2.38
C GLU A 60 -21.93 6.25 3.25
N THR A 61 -22.61 5.16 2.87
CA THR A 61 -22.53 3.88 3.59
C THR A 61 -21.12 3.29 3.51
N ALA A 62 -20.51 3.31 2.33
CA ALA A 62 -19.14 2.83 2.12
C ALA A 62 -18.11 3.70 2.82
N LYS A 63 -18.24 5.03 2.77
CA LYS A 63 -17.35 5.95 3.51
C LYS A 63 -17.40 5.69 5.01
N ASN A 64 -18.61 5.55 5.58
CA ASN A 64 -18.77 5.29 7.01
C ASN A 64 -18.20 3.91 7.38
N PHE A 65 -18.38 2.91 6.52
CA PHE A 65 -17.80 1.58 6.71
C PHE A 65 -16.27 1.61 6.79
N ILE A 66 -15.59 2.28 5.85
CA ILE A 66 -14.13 2.40 5.86
C ILE A 66 -13.63 3.32 6.98
N LYS A 67 -14.40 4.35 7.34
CA LYS A 67 -14.08 5.21 8.48
C LYS A 67 -14.04 4.41 9.79
N ASP A 68 -14.98 3.49 10.00
CA ASP A 68 -15.01 2.66 11.20
C ASP A 68 -13.88 1.61 11.18
N HIS A 69 -13.59 1.00 10.03
CA HIS A 69 -12.39 0.17 9.84
C HIS A 69 -11.10 0.91 10.22
N ARG A 70 -10.89 2.12 9.69
CA ARG A 70 -9.69 2.94 9.97
C ARG A 70 -9.54 3.27 11.46
N LYS A 71 -10.64 3.48 12.19
CA LYS A 71 -10.58 3.68 13.66
C LYS A 71 -10.09 2.42 14.38
N LEU A 72 -10.63 1.26 14.04
CA LEU A 72 -10.23 -0.03 14.65
C LEU A 72 -8.76 -0.33 14.33
N LYS A 73 -8.38 -0.14 13.08
CA LYS A 73 -7.00 -0.30 12.60
C LYS A 73 -6.03 0.62 13.31
N ALA A 74 -6.38 1.89 13.52
CA ALA A 74 -5.54 2.83 14.28
C ALA A 74 -5.26 2.34 15.71
N VAL A 75 -6.26 1.72 16.37
CA VAL A 75 -6.06 1.11 17.71
C VAL A 75 -5.11 -0.09 17.62
N GLN A 76 -5.26 -0.96 16.63
CA GLN A 76 -4.36 -2.10 16.42
C GLN A 76 -2.92 -1.65 16.15
N MET A 77 -2.72 -0.72 15.22
CA MET A 77 -1.41 -0.17 14.89
C MET A 77 -0.76 0.52 16.10
N ALA A 78 -1.53 1.23 16.92
CA ALA A 78 -1.03 1.82 18.16
C ALA A 78 -0.57 0.77 19.19
N ASN A 79 -1.24 -0.38 19.26
CA ASN A 79 -0.85 -1.49 20.13
C ASN A 79 0.40 -2.23 19.61
N GLU A 80 0.62 -2.27 18.30
CA GLU A 80 1.78 -2.89 17.65
C GLU A 80 3.03 -1.99 17.71
N ALA A 81 2.85 -0.67 17.68
CA ALA A 81 3.94 0.31 17.57
C ALA A 81 5.08 0.14 18.59
N PRO A 82 4.84 -0.15 19.89
CA PRO A 82 5.92 -0.37 20.85
C PRO A 82 6.79 -1.59 20.51
N PHE A 83 6.18 -2.67 20.01
CA PHE A 83 6.89 -3.88 19.61
C PHE A 83 7.69 -3.63 18.33
N ILE A 84 7.08 -3.00 17.33
CA ILE A 84 7.76 -2.63 16.08
C ILE A 84 8.97 -1.74 16.37
N ALA A 85 8.81 -0.69 17.19
CA ALA A 85 9.88 0.23 17.53
C ALA A 85 11.03 -0.47 18.27
N LYS A 86 10.71 -1.42 19.17
CA LYS A 86 11.70 -2.22 19.89
C LYS A 86 12.49 -3.14 18.94
N GLU A 87 11.80 -3.96 18.15
CA GLU A 87 12.43 -4.91 17.22
C GLU A 87 13.25 -4.17 16.15
N PHE A 88 12.79 -3.00 15.69
CA PHE A 88 13.55 -2.14 14.81
C PHE A 88 14.83 -1.62 15.47
N TYR A 89 14.75 -1.13 16.72
CA TYR A 89 15.94 -0.68 17.46
C TYR A 89 16.96 -1.81 17.62
N GLU A 90 16.52 -2.96 18.13
CA GLU A 90 17.41 -4.10 18.43
C GLU A 90 18.05 -4.65 17.16
N GLY A 91 17.27 -4.83 16.09
CA GLY A 91 17.79 -5.29 14.81
C GLY A 91 18.69 -4.27 14.11
N THR A 92 18.42 -2.95 14.24
CA THR A 92 19.29 -1.90 13.70
C THR A 92 20.64 -1.89 14.41
N MET A 93 20.67 -2.05 15.73
CA MET A 93 21.93 -2.15 16.48
C MET A 93 22.75 -3.38 16.07
N ARG A 94 22.09 -4.51 15.81
CA ARG A 94 22.74 -5.71 15.28
C ARG A 94 23.30 -5.48 13.88
N ALA A 95 22.51 -4.91 12.98
CA ALA A 95 22.94 -4.56 11.62
C ALA A 95 24.14 -3.58 11.64
N SER A 96 24.17 -2.65 12.60
CA SER A 96 25.33 -1.78 12.81
C SER A 96 26.59 -2.53 13.21
N ALA A 97 26.48 -3.53 14.09
CA ALA A 97 27.63 -4.34 14.49
C ALA A 97 28.16 -5.20 13.34
N GLU A 98 27.27 -5.60 12.43
CA GLU A 98 27.57 -6.36 11.21
C GLU A 98 28.04 -5.48 10.04
N GLY A 99 27.96 -4.14 10.16
CA GLY A 99 28.30 -3.21 9.09
C GLY A 99 27.30 -3.19 7.93
N THR A 100 26.05 -3.58 8.16
CA THR A 100 24.99 -3.72 7.14
C THR A 100 23.93 -2.62 7.21
N LEU A 101 24.22 -1.49 7.86
CA LEU A 101 23.30 -0.36 7.91
C LEU A 101 23.10 0.25 6.52
N PRO A 102 21.86 0.62 6.17
CA PRO A 102 21.61 1.33 4.92
C PRO A 102 22.17 2.75 4.97
N ASP A 103 22.69 3.24 3.85
CA ASP A 103 23.30 4.59 3.73
C ASP A 103 22.35 5.72 4.16
N HIS A 104 21.04 5.53 4.00
CA HIS A 104 20.02 6.51 4.34
C HIS A 104 19.51 6.41 5.78
N ILE A 105 20.16 5.63 6.66
CA ILE A 105 19.71 5.42 8.03
C ILE A 105 19.60 6.74 8.80
N LEU A 106 20.54 7.67 8.62
CA LEU A 106 20.49 8.98 9.27
C LEU A 106 19.24 9.77 8.89
N GLN A 107 18.89 9.78 7.60
CA GLN A 107 17.69 10.45 7.08
C GLN A 107 16.43 9.82 7.65
N LEU A 108 16.36 8.48 7.67
CA LEU A 108 15.25 7.75 8.27
C LEU A 108 15.04 8.13 9.73
N LEU A 109 16.10 8.10 10.55
CA LEU A 109 16.04 8.45 11.96
C LEU A 109 15.68 9.93 12.18
N THR A 110 16.20 10.81 11.33
CA THR A 110 15.86 12.24 11.33
C THR A 110 14.37 12.44 11.08
N ILE A 111 13.77 11.69 10.16
CA ILE A 111 12.33 11.76 9.91
C ILE A 111 11.55 11.19 11.09
N MET A 112 11.99 10.07 11.67
CA MET A 112 11.35 9.45 12.83
C MET A 112 11.20 10.41 14.02
N ILE A 113 12.20 11.25 14.31
CA ILE A 113 12.11 12.25 15.41
C ILE A 113 11.18 13.43 15.10
N HIS A 114 10.70 13.55 13.85
CA HIS A 114 9.70 14.53 13.42
C HIS A 114 8.28 13.93 13.32
N MET A 115 8.12 12.62 13.52
CA MET A 115 6.81 11.96 13.53
C MET A 115 5.99 12.35 14.77
N THR A 116 4.73 11.93 14.80
CA THR A 116 3.80 12.18 15.93
C THR A 116 3.81 11.07 16.97
N ASP A 117 4.08 9.83 16.56
CA ASP A 117 4.06 8.67 17.44
C ASP A 117 5.33 8.62 18.32
N SER A 118 5.13 8.67 19.64
CA SER A 118 6.19 8.69 20.64
C SER A 118 7.11 7.48 20.60
N ASN A 119 6.65 6.29 20.18
CA ASN A 119 7.49 5.10 20.11
C ASN A 119 8.55 5.25 19.01
N TYR A 120 8.15 5.76 17.85
CA TYR A 120 9.09 6.01 16.74
C TYR A 120 10.02 7.18 17.04
N ILE A 121 9.55 8.26 17.70
CA ILE A 121 10.42 9.36 18.15
C ILE A 121 11.49 8.82 19.10
N ARG A 122 11.11 8.05 20.13
CA ARG A 122 12.05 7.47 21.11
C ARG A 122 13.05 6.54 20.44
N ALA A 123 12.59 5.63 19.58
CA ALA A 123 13.48 4.74 18.84
C ALA A 123 14.48 5.52 17.96
N GLY A 124 14.01 6.56 17.26
CA GLY A 124 14.85 7.45 16.45
C GLY A 124 15.93 8.14 17.28
N LEU A 125 15.55 8.75 18.40
CA LEU A 125 16.49 9.41 19.32
C LEU A 125 17.52 8.45 19.90
N ARG A 126 17.09 7.25 20.32
CA ARG A 126 18.00 6.22 20.86
C ARG A 126 19.01 5.77 19.81
N LEU A 127 18.56 5.48 18.59
CA LEU A 127 19.47 5.08 17.51
C LEU A 127 20.43 6.21 17.11
N LEU A 128 19.98 7.46 17.04
CA LEU A 128 20.86 8.61 16.78
C LEU A 128 21.96 8.75 17.86
N ARG A 129 21.64 8.42 19.11
CA ARG A 129 22.59 8.41 20.22
C ARG A 129 23.51 7.20 20.19
N ASP A 130 23.00 6.01 19.92
CA ASP A 130 23.76 4.76 20.10
C ASP A 130 24.62 4.41 18.86
N LEU A 131 24.22 4.88 17.68
CA LEU A 131 25.00 4.71 16.45
C LEU A 131 26.12 5.75 16.34
N ARG A 132 27.12 5.42 15.52
CA ARG A 132 28.30 6.25 15.26
C ARG A 132 28.05 7.15 14.05
N PHE A 133 27.48 8.33 14.31
CA PHE A 133 27.34 9.41 13.32
C PHE A 133 28.43 10.46 13.52
N LYS A 134 28.73 11.24 12.46
CA LYS A 134 29.66 12.36 12.55
C LYS A 134 29.02 13.52 13.30
N LEU A 135 29.82 14.33 14.00
CA LEU A 135 29.33 15.49 14.72
C LEU A 135 28.50 16.43 13.82
N LYS A 136 29.02 16.78 12.64
CA LYS A 136 28.36 17.66 11.66
C LYS A 136 26.95 17.19 11.29
N ASP A 137 26.74 15.87 11.21
CA ASP A 137 25.44 15.30 10.85
C ASP A 137 24.43 15.44 12.00
N LEU A 138 24.89 15.34 13.25
CA LEU A 138 24.07 15.45 14.44
C LEU A 138 23.76 16.92 14.82
N GLU A 139 24.69 17.83 14.58
CA GLU A 139 24.53 19.26 14.88
C GLU A 139 23.32 19.89 14.18
N VAL A 140 23.04 19.46 12.95
CA VAL A 140 21.87 19.92 12.17
C VAL A 140 20.55 19.62 12.91
N LEU A 141 20.54 18.60 13.79
CA LEU A 141 19.37 18.19 14.55
C LEU A 141 19.15 19.02 15.82
N MET A 142 20.14 19.80 16.27
CA MET A 142 20.10 20.53 17.54
C MET A 142 18.84 21.39 17.75
N PRO A 143 18.35 22.18 16.77
CA PRO A 143 17.12 22.95 16.95
C PRO A 143 15.90 22.09 17.28
N ARG A 144 15.83 20.87 16.73
CA ARG A 144 14.76 19.91 17.02
C ARG A 144 14.97 19.26 18.38
N LEU A 145 16.20 18.85 18.70
CA LEU A 145 16.53 18.21 19.98
C LEU A 145 16.26 19.12 21.17
N GLN A 146 16.56 20.42 21.06
CA GLN A 146 16.26 21.41 22.09
C GLN A 146 14.76 21.53 22.41
N LYS A 147 13.89 21.28 21.42
CA LYS A 147 12.42 21.23 21.63
C LYS A 147 12.00 19.90 22.27
N LEU A 148 12.64 18.80 21.89
CA LEU A 148 12.27 17.46 22.34
C LEU A 148 12.79 17.11 23.75
N ARG A 149 13.91 17.71 24.19
CA ARG A 149 14.56 17.39 25.48
C ARG A 149 13.67 17.59 26.71
N GLN A 150 12.63 18.43 26.61
CA GLN A 150 11.67 18.65 27.69
C GLN A 150 10.71 17.47 27.90
N VAL A 151 10.51 16.66 26.85
CA VAL A 151 9.50 15.58 26.81
C VAL A 151 10.17 14.21 26.76
N TYR A 152 11.33 14.11 26.12
CA TYR A 152 12.03 12.85 25.87
C TYR A 152 13.43 12.86 26.52
N PRO A 153 13.67 12.03 27.55
CA PRO A 153 15.00 11.86 28.16
C PRO A 153 16.07 11.46 27.15
N GLU A 154 15.70 10.72 26.11
CA GLU A 154 16.61 10.30 25.05
C GLU A 154 17.13 11.47 24.21
N ALA A 155 16.33 12.52 24.05
CA ALA A 155 16.79 13.76 23.39
C ALA A 155 17.79 14.52 24.26
N GLN A 156 17.59 14.57 25.58
CA GLN A 156 18.56 15.18 26.49
C GLN A 156 19.91 14.44 26.46
N SER A 157 19.86 13.11 26.46
CA SER A 157 21.07 12.26 26.37
C SER A 157 21.80 12.45 25.04
N LEU A 158 21.08 12.61 23.92
CA LEU A 158 21.69 12.90 22.62
C LEU A 158 22.31 14.31 22.57
N VAL A 159 21.68 15.32 23.17
CA VAL A 159 22.26 16.67 23.29
C VAL A 159 23.58 16.63 24.05
N GLN A 160 23.62 15.93 25.19
CA GLN A 160 24.86 15.77 25.97
C GLN A 160 25.96 15.10 25.16
N LYS A 161 25.65 14.03 24.41
CA LYS A 161 26.62 13.39 23.51
C LYS A 161 27.17 14.37 22.46
N ILE A 162 26.32 15.22 21.87
CA ILE A 162 26.76 16.21 20.88
C ILE A 162 27.68 17.26 21.53
N GLU A 163 27.31 17.76 22.72
CA GLU A 163 28.10 18.72 23.49
C GLU A 163 29.47 18.13 23.90
N GLU A 164 29.51 16.86 24.33
CA GLU A 164 30.75 16.13 24.63
C GLU A 164 31.65 15.99 23.39
N MET A 165 31.08 15.61 22.24
CA MET A 165 31.81 15.53 20.98
C MET A 165 32.35 16.89 20.50
N GLN A 166 31.65 17.99 20.80
CA GLN A 166 32.12 19.35 20.51
C GLN A 166 33.30 19.72 21.39
N LEU A 167 33.21 19.46 22.69
CA LEU A 167 34.31 19.71 23.64
C LEU A 167 35.56 18.90 23.29
N GLU A 168 35.41 17.61 22.97
CA GLU A 168 36.55 16.78 22.52
C GLU A 168 37.20 17.34 21.25
N MET A 169 36.42 17.90 20.32
CA MET A 169 36.96 18.49 19.10
C MET A 169 37.66 19.82 19.37
N ASP A 170 37.11 20.66 20.24
CA ASP A 170 37.70 21.94 20.65
C ASP A 170 39.00 21.72 21.44
N GLU A 171 39.03 20.76 22.37
CA GLU A 171 40.24 20.37 23.13
C GLU A 171 41.34 19.81 22.20
N ASN A 172 40.98 19.00 21.20
CA ASN A 172 41.95 18.47 20.22
C ASN A 172 42.45 19.55 19.24
N MET A 173 41.73 20.66 19.05
CA MET A 173 42.17 21.79 18.22
C MET A 173 43.00 22.82 19.01
N GLU A 174 42.98 22.79 20.34
CA GLU A 174 43.88 23.59 21.18
C GLU A 174 45.32 23.02 21.23
N ASP A 175 45.53 21.77 20.78
CA ASP A 175 46.85 21.09 20.75
C ASP A 175 47.51 21.01 19.35
N GLU A 176 46.85 21.46 18.28
CA GLU A 176 47.43 21.48 16.92
C GLU A 176 47.48 22.91 16.33
N GLU A 177 48.53 23.66 16.68
CA GLU A 177 48.94 24.85 15.92
C GLU A 177 49.44 24.46 14.50
N ASP A 178 48.89 25.17 13.51
CA ASP A 178 49.40 25.42 12.15
C ASP A 178 49.44 24.31 11.08
N VAL A 179 48.42 24.25 10.20
CA VAL A 179 48.61 24.12 8.73
C VAL A 179 47.47 24.82 7.94
N PRO A 180 47.75 25.64 6.90
CA PRO A 180 46.74 26.48 6.26
C PRO A 180 45.82 25.76 5.26
N ASN A 181 44.53 25.97 5.49
CA ASN A 181 43.44 26.23 4.55
C ASN A 181 43.64 25.80 3.07
N ARG A 182 43.06 24.65 2.67
CA ARG A 182 42.74 24.35 1.28
C ARG A 182 41.23 24.40 1.08
N SER A 183 40.78 25.47 0.44
CA SER A 183 39.45 25.56 -0.18
C SER A 183 39.25 24.39 -1.15
N MET A 184 38.23 23.55 -0.91
CA MET A 184 37.82 22.54 -1.88
C MET A 184 36.30 22.60 -2.09
N ASP A 185 35.99 22.69 -3.37
CA ASP A 185 34.73 23.02 -4.02
C ASP A 185 33.60 22.02 -3.67
N LEU A 186 32.44 22.55 -3.27
CA LEU A 186 31.24 21.75 -2.98
C LEU A 186 30.50 21.44 -4.28
N SER A 187 30.93 20.38 -4.97
CA SER A 187 30.10 19.78 -6.03
C SER A 187 29.21 18.70 -5.43
N TYR A 188 27.89 18.95 -5.48
CA TYR A 188 26.86 17.93 -5.21
C TYR A 188 27.03 16.79 -6.23
N PRO A 189 27.14 15.51 -5.81
CA PRO A 189 27.04 14.42 -6.75
C PRO A 189 25.59 14.32 -7.21
N ASN A 190 25.35 14.74 -8.45
CA ASN A 190 24.16 14.40 -9.21
C ASN A 190 24.25 12.89 -9.49
N ALA A 191 23.73 12.08 -8.58
CA ALA A 191 23.66 10.64 -8.75
C ALA A 191 22.45 10.29 -9.62
N THR A 192 22.67 10.31 -10.94
CA THR A 192 21.79 9.69 -11.92
C THR A 192 21.88 8.17 -11.72
N PHE A 193 20.98 7.58 -10.94
CA PHE A 193 20.93 6.14 -10.73
C PHE A 193 19.95 5.50 -11.71
N GLN A 194 20.46 4.56 -12.50
CA GLN A 194 19.69 3.76 -13.44
C GLN A 194 18.82 2.74 -12.67
N SER A 195 17.55 2.64 -13.07
CA SER A 195 16.55 1.74 -12.51
C SER A 195 16.89 0.28 -12.83
N ASN A 196 17.66 -0.37 -11.97
CA ASN A 196 17.71 -1.83 -11.95
C ASN A 196 16.55 -2.32 -11.08
N GLN A 197 15.44 -2.67 -11.73
CA GLN A 197 14.29 -3.31 -11.11
C GLN A 197 14.73 -4.67 -10.51
N PRO A 198 14.53 -4.90 -9.20
CA PRO A 198 14.71 -6.23 -8.65
C PRO A 198 13.49 -7.09 -9.02
N SER A 199 13.72 -8.11 -9.85
CA SER A 199 12.80 -9.22 -10.05
C SER A 199 12.66 -9.97 -8.72
N ILE A 200 11.47 -9.96 -8.12
CA ILE A 200 11.24 -10.59 -6.83
C ILE A 200 10.21 -11.71 -7.00
N VAL A 201 10.71 -12.94 -6.89
CA VAL A 201 9.94 -14.16 -6.63
C VAL A 201 9.88 -14.33 -5.12
N PHE A 202 8.67 -14.51 -4.57
CA PHE A 202 8.40 -14.48 -3.14
C PHE A 202 7.68 -15.73 -2.67
N GLU A 203 8.12 -16.89 -3.14
CA GLU A 203 7.78 -18.16 -2.51
C GLU A 203 9.10 -18.92 -2.33
N GLU A 204 9.36 -19.40 -1.10
CA GLU A 204 10.47 -20.30 -0.72
C GLU A 204 11.82 -19.74 -0.19
N GLU A 205 11.84 -18.72 0.69
CA GLU A 205 13.01 -18.47 1.58
C GLU A 205 12.61 -18.35 3.07
N GLN A 206 11.71 -19.22 3.54
CA GLN A 206 11.34 -19.29 4.97
C GLN A 206 12.18 -20.30 5.78
N SER A 207 13.01 -21.15 5.16
CA SER A 207 13.58 -22.30 5.89
C SER A 207 14.79 -21.99 6.78
N ASP A 208 15.50 -20.87 6.56
CA ASP A 208 16.86 -20.68 7.14
C ASP A 208 17.04 -19.39 7.96
N LEU A 209 16.02 -18.53 8.08
CA LEU A 209 16.12 -17.28 8.86
C LEU A 209 15.77 -17.51 10.33
N ASP A 210 16.63 -17.05 11.24
CA ASP A 210 16.34 -16.98 12.68
C ASP A 210 15.08 -16.13 12.93
N GLU A 211 14.23 -16.54 13.88
CA GLU A 211 13.06 -15.81 14.35
C GLU A 211 13.36 -14.33 14.64
N GLN A 212 14.56 -14.02 15.17
CA GLN A 212 14.98 -12.65 15.42
C GLN A 212 15.25 -11.85 14.14
N GLN A 213 15.79 -12.48 13.10
CA GLN A 213 15.99 -11.83 11.80
C GLN A 213 14.66 -11.57 11.11
N LEU A 214 13.72 -12.50 11.26
CA LEU A 214 12.36 -12.36 10.73
C LEU A 214 11.61 -11.20 11.40
N LYS A 215 11.66 -11.11 12.74
CA LYS A 215 11.06 -9.98 13.49
C LYS A 215 11.64 -8.64 13.07
N TYR A 216 12.96 -8.55 12.90
CA TYR A 216 13.60 -7.34 12.41
C TYR A 216 13.18 -6.99 10.98
N LYS A 217 13.09 -7.97 10.07
CA LYS A 217 12.63 -7.75 8.69
C LYS A 217 11.22 -7.15 8.67
N TYR A 218 10.31 -7.69 9.47
CA TYR A 218 8.94 -7.13 9.60
C TYR A 218 8.96 -5.71 10.19
N ALA A 219 9.68 -5.50 11.29
CA ALA A 219 9.76 -4.19 11.93
C ALA A 219 10.37 -3.13 11.01
N LYS A 220 11.38 -3.50 10.22
CA LYS A 220 11.97 -2.63 9.19
C LYS A 220 10.93 -2.23 8.14
N CYS A 221 10.16 -3.17 7.59
CA CYS A 221 9.10 -2.84 6.62
C CYS A 221 8.07 -1.87 7.21
N GLU A 222 7.60 -2.14 8.43
CA GLU A 222 6.62 -1.31 9.13
C GLU A 222 7.13 0.12 9.37
N VAL A 223 8.38 0.29 9.82
CA VAL A 223 8.99 1.61 10.03
C VAL A 223 9.08 2.39 8.72
N TYR A 224 9.55 1.75 7.64
CA TYR A 224 9.70 2.41 6.35
C TYR A 224 8.35 2.82 5.75
N LEU A 225 7.34 1.96 5.85
CA LEU A 225 5.99 2.29 5.38
C LEU A 225 5.32 3.36 6.24
N ASN A 226 5.53 3.33 7.56
CA ASN A 226 5.02 4.39 8.43
C ASN A 226 5.64 5.75 8.04
N VAL A 227 6.96 5.78 7.84
CA VAL A 227 7.67 6.98 7.37
C VAL A 227 7.15 7.42 6.00
N LEU A 228 7.08 6.52 5.02
CA LEU A 228 6.53 6.81 3.69
C LEU A 228 5.12 7.39 3.77
N SER A 229 4.23 6.78 4.57
CA SER A 229 2.85 7.24 4.74
C SER A 229 2.77 8.67 5.29
N ASN A 230 3.68 9.04 6.21
CA ASN A 230 3.74 10.39 6.77
C ASN A 230 4.30 11.39 5.75
N LEU A 231 5.28 10.99 4.94
CA LEU A 231 5.84 11.83 3.88
C LEU A 231 4.82 12.08 2.77
N ILE A 232 4.06 11.06 2.35
CA ILE A 232 2.97 11.21 1.36
C ILE A 232 1.94 12.23 1.84
N LYS A 233 1.52 12.16 3.11
CA LYS A 233 0.56 13.10 3.70
C LYS A 233 1.03 14.56 3.71
N THR A 234 2.31 14.83 3.49
CA THR A 234 2.80 16.22 3.38
C THR A 234 2.45 16.89 2.07
N GLY A 235 2.16 16.12 1.00
CA GLY A 235 1.96 16.64 -0.36
C GLY A 235 3.21 17.25 -1.02
N ASP A 236 4.37 17.13 -0.37
CA ASP A 236 5.64 17.71 -0.85
C ASP A 236 6.39 16.68 -1.69
N SER A 237 6.39 16.86 -3.02
CA SER A 237 6.96 15.90 -3.97
C SER A 237 8.41 15.52 -3.66
N PHE A 238 9.22 16.42 -3.11
CA PHE A 238 10.61 16.09 -2.76
C PHE A 238 10.66 15.11 -1.57
N LYS A 239 9.86 15.36 -0.54
CA LYS A 239 9.75 14.47 0.63
C LYS A 239 9.16 13.12 0.25
N ILE A 240 8.20 13.11 -0.66
CA ILE A 240 7.56 11.90 -1.16
C ILE A 240 8.59 11.06 -1.93
N ALA A 241 9.28 11.66 -2.89
CA ALA A 241 10.34 10.99 -3.66
C ALA A 241 11.44 10.42 -2.75
N LEU A 242 11.85 11.15 -1.71
CA LEU A 242 12.78 10.65 -0.70
C LEU A 242 12.21 9.42 0.03
N GLY A 243 10.96 9.49 0.47
CA GLY A 243 10.26 8.38 1.12
C GLY A 243 10.19 7.13 0.26
N VAL A 244 9.79 7.28 -1.01
CA VAL A 244 9.72 6.18 -1.98
C VAL A 244 11.10 5.56 -2.19
N LYS A 245 12.13 6.38 -2.41
CA LYS A 245 13.50 5.89 -2.59
C LYS A 245 13.99 5.09 -1.38
N MET A 246 13.71 5.53 -0.16
CA MET A 246 14.04 4.75 1.05
C MET A 246 13.25 3.45 1.10
N ALA A 247 11.93 3.48 0.87
CA ALA A 247 11.08 2.29 0.90
C ALA A 247 11.53 1.20 -0.09
N LEU A 248 11.96 1.59 -1.29
CA LEU A 248 12.45 0.67 -2.33
C LEU A 248 13.78 -0.04 -1.97
N THR A 249 14.48 0.41 -0.93
CA THR A 249 15.66 -0.31 -0.40
C THR A 249 15.28 -1.51 0.47
N VAL A 250 13.99 -1.68 0.76
CA VAL A 250 13.46 -2.74 1.59
C VAL A 250 12.46 -3.55 0.77
N LEU A 251 12.52 -4.85 0.98
CA LEU A 251 11.61 -5.78 0.35
C LEU A 251 10.28 -5.80 1.11
N ILE A 252 9.31 -5.02 0.65
CA ILE A 252 8.03 -4.80 1.34
C ILE A 252 6.93 -5.71 0.76
N PRO A 253 6.23 -6.50 1.60
CA PRO A 253 5.11 -7.32 1.13
C PRO A 253 3.85 -6.49 0.82
N ILE A 254 3.04 -6.94 -0.14
CA ILE A 254 1.81 -6.25 -0.57
C ILE A 254 0.83 -5.96 0.59
N ALA A 255 0.71 -6.90 1.53
CA ALA A 255 -0.13 -6.76 2.71
C ALA A 255 0.26 -5.54 3.56
N ALA A 256 1.55 -5.20 3.62
CA ALA A 256 2.03 -4.05 4.36
C ALA A 256 1.71 -2.73 3.63
N TYR A 257 1.84 -2.68 2.30
CA TYR A 257 1.38 -1.52 1.51
C TYR A 257 -0.11 -1.23 1.73
N ARG A 258 -0.94 -2.29 1.75
CA ARG A 258 -2.38 -2.21 2.03
C ARG A 258 -2.68 -1.80 3.47
N LYS A 259 -1.96 -2.35 4.45
CA LYS A 259 -2.03 -1.93 5.86
C LYS A 259 -1.72 -0.45 6.02
N TYR A 260 -0.77 0.12 5.29
CA TYR A 260 -0.50 1.56 5.35
C TYR A 260 -1.32 2.40 4.36
N GLU A 261 -2.20 1.77 3.60
CA GLU A 261 -3.09 2.40 2.60
C GLU A 261 -2.31 3.30 1.62
N ILE A 262 -1.13 2.84 1.19
CA ILE A 262 -0.19 3.65 0.41
C ILE A 262 -0.82 4.14 -0.91
N THR A 263 -1.54 3.28 -1.64
CA THR A 263 -2.23 3.69 -2.87
C THR A 263 -3.31 4.74 -2.64
N CYS A 264 -4.11 4.62 -1.56
CA CYS A 264 -5.06 5.66 -1.14
C CYS A 264 -4.34 6.99 -0.87
N LEU A 265 -3.22 6.93 -0.15
CA LEU A 265 -2.47 8.13 0.19
C LEU A 265 -1.88 8.80 -1.04
N ILE A 266 -1.38 8.02 -2.01
CA ILE A 266 -0.87 8.55 -3.28
C ILE A 266 -1.99 9.24 -4.05
N MET A 267 -3.14 8.57 -4.19
CA MET A 267 -4.32 9.11 -4.87
C MET A 267 -4.78 10.45 -4.29
N ASN A 268 -4.70 10.62 -2.96
CA ASN A 268 -5.20 11.80 -2.27
C ASN A 268 -4.18 12.93 -2.11
N HIS A 269 -2.88 12.64 -2.15
CA HIS A 269 -1.84 13.59 -1.76
C HIS A 269 -0.65 13.71 -2.72
N ALA A 270 -0.49 12.81 -3.69
CA ALA A 270 0.73 12.70 -4.48
C ALA A 270 0.49 12.59 -6.00
N THR A 271 -0.65 13.05 -6.50
CA THR A 271 -1.06 12.94 -7.92
C THR A 271 -0.14 13.63 -8.93
N GLU A 272 0.80 14.47 -8.46
CA GLU A 272 1.79 15.17 -9.28
C GLU A 272 3.22 14.64 -9.06
N CYS A 273 3.40 13.60 -8.25
CA CYS A 273 4.71 13.04 -7.92
C CYS A 273 4.97 11.77 -8.74
N LYS A 274 5.86 11.90 -9.74
CA LYS A 274 6.24 10.79 -10.64
C LYS A 274 6.73 9.55 -9.90
N GLU A 275 7.54 9.71 -8.86
CA GLU A 275 8.02 8.58 -8.05
C GLU A 275 6.88 7.88 -7.30
N ALA A 276 5.84 8.61 -6.90
CA ALA A 276 4.66 8.03 -6.26
C ALA A 276 3.80 7.27 -7.27
N ASP A 277 3.62 7.81 -8.47
CA ASP A 277 2.92 7.13 -9.56
C ASP A 277 3.64 5.82 -9.96
N GLU A 278 4.96 5.86 -10.11
CA GLU A 278 5.79 4.67 -10.40
C GLU A 278 5.72 3.63 -9.28
N LEU A 279 5.62 4.05 -8.01
CA LEU A 279 5.42 3.14 -6.89
C LEU A 279 4.02 2.51 -6.93
N TRP A 280 2.98 3.29 -7.25
CA TRP A 280 1.63 2.77 -7.42
C TRP A 280 1.62 1.70 -8.50
N GLU A 281 2.13 1.99 -9.71
CA GLU A 281 2.17 1.02 -10.81
C GLU A 281 2.86 -0.29 -10.40
N GLN A 282 3.94 -0.22 -9.61
CA GLN A 282 4.61 -1.40 -9.07
C GLN A 282 3.71 -2.17 -8.08
N ILE A 283 3.04 -1.47 -7.17
CA ILE A 283 2.10 -2.08 -6.22
C ILE A 283 0.98 -2.81 -6.97
N ASP A 284 0.40 -2.18 -8.00
CA ASP A 284 -0.68 -2.78 -8.80
C ASP A 284 -0.20 -4.03 -9.55
N GLN A 285 1.01 -3.99 -10.13
CA GLN A 285 1.59 -5.17 -10.79
C GLN A 285 1.84 -6.31 -9.81
N TYR A 286 2.38 -6.01 -8.62
CA TYR A 286 2.57 -7.03 -7.59
C TYR A 286 1.24 -7.62 -7.11
N ASP A 287 0.22 -6.77 -6.97
CA ASP A 287 -1.10 -7.21 -6.56
C ASP A 287 -1.78 -8.09 -7.63
N GLU A 288 -1.71 -7.72 -8.91
CA GLU A 288 -2.22 -8.53 -10.03
C GLU A 288 -1.63 -9.95 -10.01
N ILE A 289 -0.33 -10.09 -9.72
CA ILE A 289 0.36 -11.38 -9.67
C ILE A 289 -0.03 -12.17 -8.42
N LEU A 290 0.09 -11.57 -7.23
CA LEU A 290 -0.09 -12.28 -5.95
C LEU A 290 -1.56 -12.63 -5.69
N SER A 291 -2.48 -11.77 -6.09
CA SER A 291 -3.92 -11.98 -5.89
C SER A 291 -4.56 -12.77 -7.03
N ALA A 292 -3.80 -13.24 -8.03
CA ALA A 292 -4.34 -13.92 -9.21
C ALA A 292 -5.19 -15.16 -8.85
N ALA A 293 -4.68 -16.01 -7.95
CA ALA A 293 -5.39 -17.21 -7.51
C ALA A 293 -6.66 -16.88 -6.72
N GLU A 294 -6.59 -15.89 -5.82
CA GLU A 294 -7.74 -15.45 -5.01
C GLU A 294 -8.83 -14.79 -5.87
N ASN A 295 -8.41 -13.98 -6.85
CA ASN A 295 -9.29 -13.36 -7.83
C ASN A 295 -10.00 -14.42 -8.70
N MET A 296 -9.27 -15.46 -9.10
CA MET A 296 -9.84 -16.58 -9.85
C MET A 296 -10.82 -17.41 -9.00
N ASN A 297 -10.48 -17.67 -7.73
CA ASN A 297 -11.38 -18.37 -6.81
C ASN A 297 -12.67 -17.58 -6.55
N THR A 298 -12.56 -16.27 -6.35
CA THR A 298 -13.71 -15.37 -6.18
C THR A 298 -14.57 -15.34 -7.44
N PHE A 299 -13.94 -15.27 -8.61
CA PHE A 299 -14.63 -15.36 -9.88
C PHE A 299 -15.42 -16.68 -10.00
N ASN A 300 -14.77 -17.83 -9.81
CA ASN A 300 -15.41 -19.13 -9.93
C ASN A 300 -16.59 -19.28 -8.95
N PHE A 301 -16.43 -18.80 -7.71
CA PHE A 301 -17.49 -18.79 -6.71
C PHE A 301 -18.71 -17.97 -7.17
N LEU A 302 -18.49 -16.76 -7.69
CA LEU A 302 -19.56 -15.93 -8.24
C LEU A 302 -20.21 -16.56 -9.48
N MET A 303 -19.43 -17.18 -10.37
CA MET A 303 -19.98 -17.84 -11.56
C MET A 303 -20.88 -19.01 -11.17
N GLU A 304 -20.48 -19.84 -10.20
CA GLU A 304 -21.30 -20.95 -9.71
C GLU A 304 -22.65 -20.47 -9.16
N ASP A 305 -22.65 -19.37 -8.40
CA ASP A 305 -23.89 -18.78 -7.88
C ASP A 305 -24.78 -18.21 -9.01
N ILE A 306 -24.20 -17.49 -9.96
CA ILE A 306 -24.93 -16.91 -11.11
C ILE A 306 -25.49 -18.02 -12.02
N GLU A 307 -24.78 -19.14 -12.17
CA GLU A 307 -25.21 -20.27 -12.98
C GLU A 307 -26.51 -20.90 -12.47
N ASN A 308 -26.79 -20.80 -11.18
CA ASN A 308 -28.04 -21.28 -10.59
C ASN A 308 -29.25 -20.39 -10.93
N HIS A 309 -29.03 -19.19 -11.48
CA HIS A 309 -30.08 -18.26 -11.88
C HIS A 309 -30.43 -18.40 -13.37
N SER A 310 -31.71 -18.33 -13.73
CA SER A 310 -32.15 -18.38 -15.15
C SER A 310 -32.04 -17.01 -15.85
N THR A 311 -32.11 -15.93 -15.07
CA THR A 311 -32.18 -14.55 -15.57
C THR A 311 -31.13 -13.70 -14.88
N ILE A 312 -30.39 -12.92 -15.65
CA ILE A 312 -29.42 -11.96 -15.15
C ILE A 312 -30.16 -10.71 -14.65
N THR A 313 -29.99 -10.41 -13.37
CA THR A 313 -30.50 -9.20 -12.73
C THR A 313 -29.52 -8.03 -12.92
N GLU A 314 -29.95 -6.81 -12.65
CA GLU A 314 -29.10 -5.61 -12.76
C GLU A 314 -27.83 -5.72 -11.89
N PRO A 315 -27.89 -6.18 -10.62
CA PRO A 315 -26.67 -6.35 -9.82
C PRO A 315 -25.70 -7.41 -10.36
N ILE A 316 -26.24 -8.51 -10.90
CA ILE A 316 -25.40 -9.53 -11.52
C ILE A 316 -24.75 -8.97 -12.79
N MET A 317 -25.49 -8.16 -13.57
CA MET A 317 -24.94 -7.51 -14.75
C MET A 317 -23.78 -6.57 -14.38
N ASP A 318 -23.94 -5.74 -13.36
CA ASP A 318 -22.90 -4.82 -12.89
C ASP A 318 -21.60 -5.55 -12.52
N ILE A 319 -21.72 -6.69 -11.82
CA ILE A 319 -20.58 -7.54 -11.48
C ILE A 319 -19.93 -8.13 -12.75
N LEU A 320 -20.73 -8.69 -13.67
CA LEU A 320 -20.24 -9.30 -14.91
C LEU A 320 -19.53 -8.29 -15.80
N VAL A 321 -20.05 -7.05 -15.90
CA VAL A 321 -19.45 -5.95 -16.65
C VAL A 321 -18.06 -5.62 -16.08
N GLY A 322 -17.88 -5.63 -14.77
CA GLY A 322 -16.58 -5.43 -14.13
C GLY A 322 -15.53 -6.44 -14.60
N TYR A 323 -15.92 -7.68 -14.90
CA TYR A 323 -15.02 -8.70 -15.43
C TYR A 323 -14.70 -8.55 -16.93
N LEU A 324 -15.46 -7.73 -17.68
CA LEU A 324 -15.16 -7.45 -19.10
C LEU A 324 -13.89 -6.60 -19.28
N SER A 325 -13.46 -5.90 -18.25
CA SER A 325 -12.17 -5.19 -18.23
C SER A 325 -10.99 -6.08 -17.83
N SER A 326 -11.23 -7.37 -17.53
CA SER A 326 -10.17 -8.30 -17.14
C SER A 326 -9.22 -8.62 -18.31
N LYS A 327 -7.92 -8.70 -18.01
CA LYS A 327 -6.90 -9.21 -18.94
C LYS A 327 -6.96 -10.75 -19.08
N ASN A 328 -7.73 -11.43 -18.23
CA ASN A 328 -7.80 -12.89 -18.21
C ASN A 328 -8.84 -13.41 -19.22
N GLN A 329 -8.36 -14.07 -20.29
CA GLN A 329 -9.21 -14.58 -21.36
C GLN A 329 -10.24 -15.62 -20.88
N TYR A 330 -9.92 -16.42 -19.87
CA TYR A 330 -10.88 -17.38 -19.31
C TYR A 330 -12.09 -16.67 -18.69
N GLN A 331 -11.84 -15.63 -17.89
CA GLN A 331 -12.89 -14.84 -17.26
C GLN A 331 -13.78 -14.18 -18.32
N LEU A 332 -13.16 -13.54 -19.32
CA LEU A 332 -13.89 -12.92 -20.44
C LEU A 332 -14.78 -13.91 -21.18
N ASN A 333 -14.22 -15.05 -21.60
CA ASN A 333 -14.96 -16.07 -22.34
C ASN A 333 -16.14 -16.61 -21.53
N ARG A 334 -15.93 -16.85 -20.22
CA ARG A 334 -17.00 -17.34 -19.34
C ARG A 334 -18.11 -16.31 -19.14
N VAL A 335 -17.78 -15.03 -19.02
CA VAL A 335 -18.77 -13.94 -18.98
C VAL A 335 -19.56 -13.87 -20.29
N PHE A 336 -18.90 -13.93 -21.45
CA PHE A 336 -19.59 -13.95 -22.75
C PHE A 336 -20.55 -15.13 -22.88
N GLN A 337 -20.12 -16.30 -22.43
CA GLN A 337 -20.95 -17.50 -22.42
C GLN A 337 -22.19 -17.31 -21.53
N LEU A 338 -22.03 -16.82 -20.30
CA LEU A 338 -23.16 -16.56 -19.40
C LEU A 338 -24.15 -15.56 -19.98
N LEU A 339 -23.66 -14.44 -20.51
CA LEU A 339 -24.51 -13.43 -21.15
C LEU A 339 -25.20 -13.97 -22.41
N THR A 340 -24.64 -14.99 -23.05
CA THR A 340 -25.25 -15.69 -24.18
C THR A 340 -26.33 -16.67 -23.73
N ASP A 341 -26.04 -17.50 -22.74
CA ASP A 341 -26.88 -18.64 -22.33
C ASP A 341 -28.06 -18.21 -21.46
N LYS A 342 -27.90 -17.15 -20.65
CA LYS A 342 -28.92 -16.70 -19.70
C LYS A 342 -29.87 -15.67 -20.30
N THR A 343 -31.08 -15.53 -19.73
CA THR A 343 -31.98 -14.43 -20.13
C THR A 343 -31.45 -13.11 -19.57
N VAL A 344 -31.17 -12.14 -20.45
CA VAL A 344 -30.69 -10.80 -20.06
C VAL A 344 -31.64 -9.77 -20.70
N PRO A 345 -32.25 -8.86 -19.93
CA PRO A 345 -33.02 -7.74 -20.49
C PRO A 345 -32.19 -6.86 -21.42
N LEU A 346 -32.78 -6.43 -22.55
CA LEU A 346 -32.09 -5.59 -23.55
C LEU A 346 -31.54 -4.29 -22.95
N LYS A 347 -32.31 -3.67 -22.04
CA LYS A 347 -31.92 -2.44 -21.34
C LYS A 347 -30.54 -2.54 -20.68
N PHE A 348 -30.16 -3.71 -20.16
CA PHE A 348 -28.87 -3.91 -19.50
C PHE A 348 -27.72 -3.88 -20.50
N PHE A 349 -27.88 -4.51 -21.67
CA PHE A 349 -26.86 -4.42 -22.74
C PHE A 349 -26.67 -2.99 -23.23
N GLN A 350 -27.75 -2.21 -23.31
CA GLN A 350 -27.73 -0.81 -23.73
C GLN A 350 -27.07 0.09 -22.68
N GLN A 351 -27.49 -0.02 -21.41
CA GLN A 351 -26.96 0.77 -20.30
C GLN A 351 -25.45 0.61 -20.15
N HIS A 352 -24.95 -0.63 -20.22
CA HIS A 352 -23.50 -0.92 -20.10
C HIS A 352 -22.74 -0.87 -21.43
N ARG A 353 -23.39 -0.46 -22.53
CA ARG A 353 -22.78 -0.36 -23.87
C ARG A 353 -22.06 -1.64 -24.33
N ILE A 354 -22.58 -2.80 -23.93
CA ILE A 354 -21.94 -4.11 -24.21
C ILE A 354 -21.76 -4.34 -25.71
N LYS A 355 -22.76 -3.96 -26.52
CA LYS A 355 -22.67 -4.06 -27.97
C LYS A 355 -21.45 -3.30 -28.53
N GLN A 356 -21.23 -2.07 -28.07
CA GLN A 356 -20.09 -1.26 -28.51
C GLN A 356 -18.77 -1.92 -28.10
N PHE A 357 -18.67 -2.37 -26.85
CA PHE A 357 -17.51 -3.10 -26.36
C PHE A 357 -17.19 -4.33 -27.22
N LEU A 358 -18.19 -5.17 -27.53
CA LEU A 358 -18.00 -6.37 -28.36
C LEU A 358 -17.58 -6.04 -29.80
N LEU A 359 -18.07 -4.93 -30.38
CA LEU A 359 -17.66 -4.47 -31.71
C LEU A 359 -16.21 -4.00 -31.74
N GLU A 360 -15.73 -3.35 -30.68
CA GLU A 360 -14.36 -2.86 -30.54
C GLU A 360 -13.38 -3.95 -30.12
N TYR A 361 -13.86 -5.08 -29.58
CA TYR A 361 -13.04 -6.19 -29.14
C TYR A 361 -12.22 -6.79 -30.30
N LEU A 362 -10.88 -6.72 -30.21
CA LEU A 362 -9.96 -7.00 -31.31
C LEU A 362 -10.01 -8.45 -31.79
N ASN A 363 -9.98 -9.40 -30.86
CA ASN A 363 -10.02 -10.83 -31.15
C ASN A 363 -11.43 -11.34 -30.90
N LYS A 364 -12.30 -11.42 -31.90
CA LYS A 364 -13.70 -11.87 -31.73
C LYS A 364 -13.81 -13.40 -31.82
N PRO A 365 -13.79 -14.16 -30.70
CA PRO A 365 -14.08 -15.59 -30.75
C PRO A 365 -15.56 -15.82 -31.07
N ALA A 366 -15.95 -17.08 -31.27
CA ALA A 366 -17.31 -17.44 -31.66
C ALA A 366 -18.36 -16.91 -30.66
N GLU A 367 -18.05 -16.96 -29.37
CA GLU A 367 -18.89 -16.50 -28.27
C GLU A 367 -19.24 -15.02 -28.39
N VAL A 368 -18.28 -14.18 -28.81
CA VAL A 368 -18.51 -12.74 -29.04
C VAL A 368 -19.49 -12.52 -30.18
N TRP A 369 -19.35 -13.27 -31.28
CA TRP A 369 -20.28 -13.18 -32.40
C TRP A 369 -21.68 -13.64 -32.02
N ILE A 370 -21.80 -14.75 -31.29
CA ILE A 370 -23.09 -15.28 -30.84
C ILE A 370 -23.79 -14.25 -29.94
N LEU A 371 -23.05 -13.64 -29.00
CA LEU A 371 -23.60 -12.60 -28.12
C LEU A 371 -24.03 -11.35 -28.90
N LEU A 372 -23.23 -10.92 -29.89
CA LEU A 372 -23.63 -9.83 -30.79
C LEU A 372 -24.93 -10.14 -31.52
N PHE A 373 -25.05 -11.32 -32.13
CA PHE A 373 -26.27 -11.75 -32.82
C PHE A 373 -27.48 -11.80 -31.89
N LYS A 374 -27.29 -12.25 -30.64
CA LYS A 374 -28.35 -12.23 -29.63
C LYS A 374 -28.84 -10.80 -29.38
N ILE A 375 -27.92 -9.84 -29.18
CA ILE A 375 -28.28 -8.44 -28.95
C ILE A 375 -29.01 -7.86 -30.16
N TYR A 376 -28.52 -8.08 -31.38
CA TYR A 376 -29.20 -7.60 -32.60
C TYR A 376 -30.63 -8.12 -32.72
N LYS A 377 -30.87 -9.41 -32.49
CA LYS A 377 -32.22 -10.00 -32.53
C LYS A 377 -33.15 -9.38 -31.48
N MET A 378 -32.63 -9.04 -30.32
CA MET A 378 -33.41 -8.39 -29.27
C MET A 378 -33.78 -6.96 -29.66
N GLU A 379 -32.87 -6.21 -30.27
CA GLU A 379 -33.14 -4.86 -30.79
C GLU A 379 -34.17 -4.87 -31.93
N GLU A 380 -34.07 -5.83 -32.86
CA GLU A 380 -35.05 -6.00 -33.95
C GLU A 380 -36.44 -6.31 -33.41
N ALA A 381 -36.53 -7.13 -32.35
CA ALA A 381 -37.80 -7.47 -31.71
C ALA A 381 -38.43 -6.31 -30.91
N GLU A 382 -37.65 -5.31 -30.50
CA GLU A 382 -38.15 -4.09 -29.82
C GLU A 382 -38.68 -3.05 -30.82
N GLN A 383 -38.22 -3.10 -32.07
CA GLN A 383 -38.62 -2.18 -33.15
C GLN A 383 -39.81 -2.67 -33.98
N ALA A 384 -40.16 -3.95 -33.87
CA ALA A 384 -41.31 -4.59 -34.52
C ALA A 384 -42.54 -4.58 -33.61
#